data_AF-A0A1H9H7U3-F1
#
_entry.id   AF-A0A1H9H7U3-F1
#
_cell.length_a   1.000
_cell.length_b   1.000
_cell.length_c   1.000
_cell.angle_alpha   90.00
_cell.angle_beta   90.00
_cell.angle_gamma   90.00
#
_symmetry.space_group_name_H-M   'P 1'
#
loop_
_entity.id
_entity.type
_entity.pdbx_description
1 polymer ?
#
loop_
_entity_poly.entity_id
_entity_poly.type
_entity_poly.pdbx_seq_one_letter_code
_entity_poly.pdbx_strand_id
1 'polypeptide(L)' 'MYIHQKKDWPKFTWDPDAITPLLGEVRHRQGKILGVMQGLGFRLQEETVLKTLTLDVL' A
#
# COMPACT_ATOMS: atom_id res chain seq x y z
N MET A 1 11.88 -18.47 11.42
CA MET A 1 13.12 -17.88 10.88
C MET A 1 12.81 -16.45 10.48
N TYR A 2 13.59 -15.47 10.95
CA TYR A 2 13.36 -14.05 10.66
C TYR A 2 14.13 -13.60 9.41
N ILE A 3 13.66 -12.56 8.73
CA ILE A 3 14.26 -12.04 7.48
C ILE A 3 15.75 -11.65 7.63
N HIS A 4 16.13 -11.14 8.80
CA HIS A 4 17.51 -10.76 9.12
C HIS A 4 18.46 -11.96 9.28
N GLN A 5 17.94 -13.18 9.33
CA GLN A 5 18.73 -14.42 9.42
C GLN A 5 19.14 -14.95 8.04
N LYS A 6 18.67 -14.33 6.95
CA LYS A 6 19.07 -14.68 5.59
C LYS A 6 20.47 -14.15 5.30
N LYS A 7 21.32 -14.98 4.65
CA LYS A 7 22.69 -14.60 4.27
C LYS A 7 22.75 -13.34 3.41
N ASP A 8 21.74 -13.13 2.58
CA ASP A 8 21.69 -12.00 1.66
C ASP A 8 21.05 -10.75 2.27
N TRP A 9 20.69 -10.76 3.55
CA TRP A 9 20.25 -9.55 4.23
C TRP A 9 21.37 -8.49 4.25
N PRO A 10 21.11 -7.20 3.97
CA PRO A 10 19.83 -6.57 3.63
C PRO A 10 19.62 -6.37 2.12
N LYS A 11 20.31 -7.13 1.26
CA LYS A 11 20.20 -7.00 -0.19
C LYS A 11 18.84 -7.52 -0.66
N PHE A 12 17.89 -6.61 -0.79
CA PHE A 12 16.59 -6.90 -1.37
C PHE A 12 16.70 -6.97 -2.89
N THR A 13 16.16 -8.04 -3.44
CA THR A 13 15.89 -8.17 -4.88
C THR A 13 14.41 -8.48 -5.02
N TRP A 14 13.76 -7.84 -5.97
CA TRP A 14 12.35 -8.10 -6.29
C TRP A 14 12.16 -8.07 -7.80
N ASP A 15 11.13 -8.78 -8.25
CA ASP A 15 10.72 -8.79 -9.65
C ASP A 15 9.76 -7.61 -9.90
N PRO A 16 10.18 -6.59 -10.66
CA PRO A 16 9.30 -5.46 -10.96
C PRO A 16 8.10 -5.87 -11.81
N ASP A 17 8.22 -6.87 -12.68
CA ASP A 17 7.14 -7.29 -13.57
C ASP A 17 6.04 -8.02 -12.78
N ALA A 18 6.42 -8.72 -11.70
CA ALA A 18 5.47 -9.35 -10.78
C ALA A 18 4.74 -8.32 -9.89
N ILE A 19 5.44 -7.27 -9.44
CA ILE A 19 4.92 -6.35 -8.40
C ILE A 19 4.20 -5.14 -8.99
N THR A 20 4.67 -4.61 -10.12
CA THR A 20 4.14 -3.37 -10.71
C THR A 20 2.63 -3.46 -11.03
N PRO A 21 2.11 -4.55 -11.62
CA PRO A 21 0.68 -4.67 -11.90
C PRO A 21 -0.18 -4.62 -10.63
N LEU A 22 0.27 -5.31 -9.57
CA LEU A 22 -0.43 -5.36 -8.29
C LEU A 22 -0.47 -3.98 -7.63
N LEU A 23 0.65 -3.26 -7.62
CA LEU A 23 0.71 -1.91 -7.09
C LEU A 23 -0.16 -0.93 -7.90
N GLY A 24 -0.21 -1.10 -9.22
CA GLY A 24 -1.07 -0.31 -10.10
C GLY A 24 -2.55 -0.50 -9.76
N GLU A 25 -2.98 -1.75 -9.57
CA GLU A 25 -4.35 -2.07 -9.19
C GLU A 25 -4.73 -1.50 -7.82
N VAL A 26 -3.86 -1.67 -6.83
CA VAL A 26 -4.09 -1.12 -5.48
C VAL A 26 -4.19 0.40 -5.54
N ARG A 27 -3.28 1.07 -6.26
CA ARG A 27 -3.30 2.53 -6.41
C ARG A 27 -4.57 3.03 -7.11
N HIS A 28 -5.04 2.31 -8.13
CA HIS A 28 -6.29 2.65 -8.81
C HIS A 28 -7.50 2.56 -7.88
N ARG A 29 -7.60 1.47 -7.10
CA ARG A 29 -8.67 1.28 -6.11
C ARG A 29 -8.62 2.34 -5.00
N GLN A 30 -7.44 2.66 -4.50
CA GLN A 30 -7.23 3.73 -3.53
C GLN A 30 -7.68 5.09 -4.08
N GLY A 31 -7.29 5.43 -5.30
CA GLY A 31 -7.69 6.69 -5.95
C GLY A 31 -9.20 6.82 -6.11
N LYS A 32 -9.90 5.72 -6.42
CA LYS A 32 -11.37 5.70 -6.51
C LYS A 32 -12.02 6.01 -5.16
N ILE A 33 -11.54 5.39 -4.08
CA ILE A 33 -12.07 5.61 -2.72
C ILE A 33 -11.84 7.06 -2.31
N LEU A 34 -10.62 7.59 -2.52
CA LEU A 34 -10.29 8.97 -2.21
C LEU A 34 -11.16 9.96 -2.99
N GLY A 35 -11.39 9.72 -4.29
CA GLY A 35 -12.26 10.56 -5.12
C GLY A 35 -13.70 10.60 -4.61
N VAL A 36 -14.25 9.44 -4.19
CA VAL A 36 -15.59 9.36 -3.59
C VAL A 36 -15.64 10.14 -2.27
N MET A 37 -14.66 9.97 -1.40
CA MET A 37 -14.61 10.67 -0.11
C MET A 37 -14.52 12.19 -0.28
N GLN A 38 -13.69 12.66 -1.21
CA GLN A 38 -13.60 14.08 -1.54
C GLN A 38 -14.93 14.64 -2.07
N GLY A 39 -15.61 13.90 -2.96
CA GLY A 39 -16.92 14.28 -3.48
C GLY A 39 -18.02 14.35 -2.41
N LEU A 40 -17.88 13.59 -1.32
CA LEU A 40 -18.79 13.61 -0.17
C LEU A 40 -18.40 14.68 0.88
N GLY A 41 -17.34 15.47 0.65
CA GLY A 41 -16.92 16.56 1.53
C GLY A 41 -16.08 16.12 2.74
N PHE A 42 -15.60 14.86 2.78
CA PHE A 42 -14.70 14.40 3.84
C PHE A 42 -13.34 15.12 3.70
N ARG A 43 -12.88 15.74 4.80
CA ARG A 43 -11.57 16.39 4.86
C ARG A 43 -10.48 15.32 4.91
N LEU A 44 -9.41 15.54 4.14
CA LEU A 44 -8.21 14.69 3.99
C LEU A 44 -7.57 14.20 5.30
N GLN A 45 -7.94 14.78 6.44
CA GLN A 45 -7.48 14.40 7.77
C GLN A 45 -7.88 12.95 8.16
N GLU A 46 -8.94 12.40 7.55
CA GLU A 46 -9.31 10.98 7.66
C GLU A 46 -8.43 10.01 6.84
N GLU A 47 -7.54 10.50 5.96
CA GLU A 47 -6.55 9.64 5.25
C GLU A 47 -5.67 8.84 6.22
N THR A 48 -5.47 9.34 7.44
CA THR A 48 -4.71 8.66 8.51
C THR A 48 -5.37 7.35 8.94
N VAL A 49 -6.71 7.30 8.95
CA VAL A 49 -7.46 6.10 9.36
C VAL A 49 -7.37 5.02 8.29
N LEU A 50 -7.53 5.38 7.02
CA LEU A 50 -7.43 4.41 5.92
C LEU A 50 -5.98 3.91 5.74
N LYS A 51 -4.98 4.77 5.94
CA LYS A 51 -3.56 4.37 5.96
C LYS A 51 -3.26 3.38 7.10
N THR A 52 -3.96 3.52 8.23
CA THR A 52 -3.87 2.56 9.35
C THR A 52 -4.54 1.23 8.98
N LEU A 53 -5.75 1.25 8.40
CA LEU A 53 -6.46 0.04 7.96
C LEU A 53 -5.77 -0.72 6.82
N THR A 54 -5.01 -0.03 5.96
CA THR A 54 -4.21 -0.69 4.90
C THR A 54 -2.87 -1.21 5.40
N LEU A 55 -2.37 -0.72 6.54
CA LEU A 55 -1.22 -1.29 7.25
C LEU A 55 -1.58 -2.51 8.11
N ASP A 56 -2.86 -2.66 8.50
CA ASP A 56 -3.38 -3.82 9.24
C ASP A 56 -3.55 -5.09 8.40
N VAL A 57 -3.11 -5.09 7.13
CA VAL A 57 -2.86 -6.33 6.38
C VAL A 57 -1.45 -6.82 6.73
N LEU A 58 -1.30 -7.30 7.97
CA LEU A 58 -0.12 -8.04 8.46
C LEU A 58 -0.33 -9.55 8.33
#